data_AF-C4K4W1-F1
#
_entry.id   AF-C4K4W1-F1
#
_cell.length_a   1.000
_cell.length_b   1.000
_cell.length_c   1.000
_cell.angle_alpha   90.00
_cell.angle_beta   90.00
_cell.angle_gamma   90.00
#
_symmetry.space_group_name_H-M   'P 1'
#
loop_
_entity.id
_entity.type
_entity.pdbx_description
1 polymer ?
#
loop_
_entity_poly.entity_id
_entity_poly.type
_entity_poly.pdbx_seq_one_letter_code
_entity_poly.pdbx_strand_id
1 'polypeptide(L)'
;MRIELPFPPSVNHYWVRTARRVYLSEAAKRFQRLTAIEVAKSSMKQGHRSFPGDVSVALTHLPDKRVRDVDNYPKGVLDALTKAGIWSDDA
;
A
#
# COMPACT_ATOMS: atom_id res chain seq x y z
N MET A 1 11.54 2.83 -9.28
CA MET A 1 11.55 1.48 -8.66
C MET A 1 10.23 0.79 -9.00
N ARG A 2 10.27 -0.50 -9.33
CA ARG A 2 9.06 -1.32 -9.56
C ARG A 2 8.92 -2.35 -8.44
N ILE A 3 7.75 -2.44 -7.83
CA ILE A 3 7.40 -3.41 -6.78
C ILE A 3 6.12 -4.12 -7.18
N GLU A 4 6.08 -5.44 -6.99
CA GLU A 4 4.86 -6.22 -7.12
C GLU A 4 4.28 -6.47 -5.73
N LEU A 5 3.02 -6.06 -5.54
CA LEU A 5 2.32 -6.17 -4.26
C LEU A 5 1.17 -7.17 -4.38
N PRO A 6 0.80 -7.86 -3.28
CA PRO A 6 -0.44 -8.63 -3.25
C PRO A 6 -1.64 -7.71 -3.53
N PHE A 7 -2.78 -8.29 -3.90
CA PHE A 7 -3.97 -7.47 -4.12
C PHE A 7 -4.45 -6.84 -2.78
N PRO A 8 -4.62 -5.51 -2.69
CA PRO A 8 -5.01 -4.84 -1.46
C PRO A 8 -6.46 -5.12 -1.08
N PRO A 9 -6.82 -5.09 0.22
CA PRO A 9 -8.22 -4.98 0.60
C PRO A 9 -8.79 -3.63 0.14
N SER A 10 -10.08 -3.58 -0.15
CA SER A 10 -10.75 -2.30 -0.44
C SER A 10 -10.70 -1.38 0.78
N VAL A 11 -10.77 -0.06 0.57
CA VAL A 11 -10.85 0.95 1.64
C VAL A 11 -11.92 0.58 2.67
N ASN A 12 -13.08 0.13 2.22
CA ASN A 12 -14.19 -0.29 3.09
C ASN A 12 -13.83 -1.46 4.03
N HIS A 13 -12.86 -2.30 3.66
CA HIS A 13 -12.36 -3.40 4.48
C HIS A 13 -10.99 -3.11 5.09
N TYR A 14 -10.40 -1.94 4.81
CA TYR A 14 -9.06 -1.59 5.26
C TYR A 14 -9.12 -0.97 6.66
N TRP A 15 -10.02 0.00 6.86
CA TRP A 15 -10.25 0.65 8.15
C TRP A 15 -11.53 0.13 8.80
N VAL A 16 -11.42 -0.29 10.05
CA VAL A 16 -12.54 -0.67 10.90
C VAL A 16 -12.87 0.48 11.83
N ARG A 17 -14.14 0.90 11.80
CA ARG A 17 -14.64 1.97 12.67
C ARG A 17 -15.46 1.36 13.81
N THR A 18 -15.14 1.77 15.03
CA THR A 18 -15.95 1.53 16.23
C THR A 18 -16.43 2.87 16.79
N ALA A 19 -17.33 2.85 17.78
CA ALA A 19 -17.84 4.07 18.42
C ALA A 19 -16.72 4.96 19.02
N ARG A 20 -15.55 4.39 19.34
CA ARG A 20 -14.46 5.09 20.03
C ARG A 20 -13.20 5.31 19.20
N ARG A 21 -12.98 4.51 18.16
CA ARG A 21 -11.73 4.55 17.38
C ARG A 21 -11.87 3.97 15.98
N VAL A 22 -10.98 4.41 15.10
CA VAL A 22 -10.69 3.80 13.80
C VAL A 22 -9.37 3.04 13.91
N TYR A 23 -9.32 1.82 13.39
CA TYR A 23 -8.10 1.01 13.37
C TYR A 23 -8.05 0.15 12.11
N LEU A 24 -6.87 -0.40 11.82
CA LEU A 24 -6.67 -1.28 10.66
C LEU A 24 -7.31 -2.65 10.86
N SER A 25 -8.01 -3.15 9.85
CA SER A 25 -8.49 -4.53 9.83
C SER A 25 -7.33 -5.53 9.85
N GLU A 26 -7.62 -6.79 10.19
CA GLU A 26 -6.61 -7.85 10.11
C GLU A 26 -6.12 -8.08 8.67
N ALA A 27 -6.99 -7.87 7.68
CA ALA A 27 -6.62 -7.91 6.27
C ALA A 27 -5.65 -6.77 5.91
N ALA A 28 -5.90 -5.55 6.38
CA ALA A 28 -5.00 -4.42 6.18
C ALA A 28 -3.64 -4.64 6.85
N LYS A 29 -3.62 -5.11 8.11
CA LYS A 29 -2.37 -5.45 8.81
C LYS A 29 -1.58 -6.53 8.07
N ARG A 30 -2.25 -7.56 7.55
CA ARG A 30 -1.61 -8.60 6.74
C ARG A 30 -1.04 -7.99 5.45
N PHE A 31 -1.80 -7.15 4.77
CA PHE A 31 -1.37 -6.46 3.55
C PHE A 31 -0.14 -5.57 3.79
N GLN A 32 -0.12 -4.78 4.87
CA GLN A 32 1.04 -3.96 5.25
C GLN A 32 2.28 -4.81 5.51
N ARG A 33 2.16 -5.94 6.22
CA ARG A 33 3.29 -6.85 6.47
C ARG A 33 3.86 -7.41 5.17
N LEU A 34 3.00 -7.87 4.26
CA LEU A 34 3.45 -8.39 2.96
C LEU A 34 4.09 -7.31 2.10
N THR A 35 3.53 -6.09 2.13
CA THR A 35 4.08 -4.93 1.43
C THR A 35 5.48 -4.59 1.92
N ALA A 36 5.71 -4.59 3.23
CA ALA A 36 7.03 -4.35 3.81
C ALA A 36 8.07 -5.39 3.35
N ILE A 37 7.68 -6.66 3.22
CA ILE A 37 8.56 -7.71 2.72
C ILE A 37 8.92 -7.47 1.25
N GLU A 38 7.96 -7.15 0.38
CA GLU A 38 8.25 -6.95 -1.05
C GLU A 38 8.98 -5.64 -1.35
N VAL A 39 8.72 -4.60 -0.54
CA VAL A 39 9.54 -3.39 -0.52
C VAL A 39 10.98 -3.74 -0.17
N ALA A 40 11.22 -4.43 0.95
CA ALA A 40 12.58 -4.79 1.35
C ALA A 40 13.31 -5.63 0.30
N LYS A 41 12.64 -6.63 -0.30
CA LYS A 41 13.21 -7.42 -1.41
C LYS A 41 13.54 -6.56 -2.62
N SER A 42 12.64 -5.66 -3.02
CA SER A 42 12.84 -4.78 -4.17
C SER A 42 13.98 -3.79 -3.92
N SER A 43 14.05 -3.23 -2.71
CA SER A 43 15.12 -2.35 -2.25
C SER A 43 16.49 -3.02 -2.28
N MET A 44 16.60 -4.26 -1.82
CA MET A 44 17.85 -5.03 -1.90
C MET A 44 18.27 -5.31 -3.34
N LYS A 45 17.31 -5.65 -4.22
CA LYS A 45 17.58 -5.97 -5.62
C LYS A 45 17.95 -4.73 -6.46
N GLN A 46 17.32 -3.59 -6.18
CA GLN A 46 17.45 -2.36 -6.99
C GLN A 46 18.39 -1.32 -6.35
N GLY A 47 18.89 -1.55 -5.13
CA GLY A 47 19.84 -0.66 -4.46
C GLY A 47 19.24 0.62 -3.87
N HIS A 48 17.92 0.67 -3.64
CA HIS A 48 17.22 1.86 -3.14
C HIS A 48 16.47 1.57 -1.85
N ARG A 49 16.76 2.29 -0.76
CA ARG A 49 16.07 2.12 0.54
C ARG A 49 14.85 3.03 0.71
N SER A 50 14.94 4.28 0.26
CA SER A 50 13.88 5.28 0.40
C SER A 50 14.09 6.38 -0.64
N PHE A 51 13.01 7.04 -1.06
CA PHE A 51 13.02 8.16 -2.01
C PHE A 51 12.83 9.46 -1.24
N PRO A 52 13.87 10.32 -1.16
CA PRO A 52 13.73 11.66 -0.59
C PRO A 52 13.08 12.61 -1.60
N GLY A 53 12.07 13.37 -1.14
CA GLY A 53 11.38 14.38 -1.95
C GLY A 53 10.22 13.84 -2.78
N ASP A 54 9.81 14.62 -3.78
CA ASP A 54 8.62 14.35 -4.59
C ASP A 54 8.76 13.06 -5.41
N VAL A 55 7.69 12.27 -5.41
CA VAL A 55 7.62 10.99 -6.14
C VAL A 55 6.41 10.95 -7.06
N SER A 56 6.57 10.30 -8.22
CA SER A 56 5.45 9.93 -9.09
C SER A 56 5.15 8.44 -8.91
N VAL A 57 3.90 8.12 -8.57
CA VAL A 57 3.46 6.74 -8.33
C VAL A 57 2.49 6.32 -9.43
N ALA A 58 2.85 5.27 -10.17
CA ALA A 58 1.96 4.63 -11.14
C ALA A 58 1.42 3.33 -10.55
N LEU A 59 0.11 3.26 -10.32
CA LEU A 59 -0.58 2.06 -9.83
C LEU A 59 -1.31 1.39 -10.99
N THR A 60 -1.08 0.10 -11.19
CA THR A 60 -1.77 -0.70 -12.21
C THR A 60 -2.47 -1.87 -11.53
N HIS A 61 -3.79 -1.92 -11.61
CA HIS A 61 -4.61 -2.98 -11.00
C HIS A 61 -5.17 -3.87 -12.10
N LEU A 62 -4.76 -5.14 -12.17
CA LEU A 62 -5.25 -6.11 -13.17
C LEU A 62 -5.66 -7.47 -12.55
N PRO A 63 -6.59 -7.53 -11.59
CA PRO A 63 -7.10 -8.85 -11.16
C PRO A 63 -8.19 -9.40 -12.09
N ASP A 64 -9.06 -8.54 -12.66
CA ASP A 64 -10.24 -8.92 -13.43
C ASP A 64 -10.89 -7.70 -14.13
N LYS A 65 -11.97 -7.94 -14.89
CA LYS A 65 -12.77 -6.92 -15.60
C LYS A 65 -13.86 -6.27 -14.74
N ARG A 66 -13.78 -6.35 -13.41
CA ARG A 66 -14.82 -5.78 -12.53
C ARG A 66 -14.70 -4.25 -12.52
N VAL A 67 -15.84 -3.58 -12.62
CA VAL A 67 -15.91 -2.13 -12.37
C VAL A 67 -15.71 -1.90 -10.87
N ARG A 68 -14.77 -1.03 -10.52
CA ARG A 68 -14.44 -0.66 -9.14
C ARG A 68 -14.12 0.82 -9.07
N ASP A 69 -14.36 1.40 -7.91
CA ASP A 69 -13.93 2.78 -7.62
C ASP A 69 -12.40 2.84 -7.65
N VAL A 70 -11.86 3.78 -8.43
CA VAL A 70 -10.41 3.87 -8.72
C VAL A 70 -9.61 4.24 -7.48
N ASP A 71 -10.18 5.03 -6.58
CA ASP A 71 -9.59 5.54 -5.35
C ASP A 71 -9.67 4.56 -4.17
N ASN A 72 -10.52 3.53 -4.28
CA ASN A 72 -10.77 2.54 -3.23
C ASN A 72 -9.58 1.64 -2.88
N TYR A 73 -8.57 1.56 -3.73
CA TYR A 73 -7.36 0.76 -3.49
C TYR A 73 -6.09 1.59 -3.30
N PRO A 74 -5.85 2.66 -4.09
CA PRO A 74 -4.68 3.51 -3.93
C PRO A 74 -4.44 3.95 -2.49
N LYS A 75 -5.49 4.36 -1.76
CA LYS A 75 -5.33 4.82 -0.37
C LYS A 75 -4.67 3.77 0.53
N GLY A 76 -5.09 2.50 0.43
CA GLY A 76 -4.53 1.42 1.25
C GLY A 76 -3.11 1.02 0.80
N VAL A 77 -2.80 1.19 -0.49
CA VAL A 77 -1.47 0.95 -1.05
C VAL A 77 -0.50 2.02 -0.59
N LEU A 78 -0.85 3.30 -0.69
CA LEU A 78 0.00 4.42 -0.28
C LEU A 78 0.32 4.35 1.22
N ASP A 79 -0.70 4.12 2.08
CA ASP A 79 -0.51 3.92 3.52
C ASP A 79 0.46 2.77 3.84
N ALA A 80 0.34 1.64 3.11
CA ALA A 80 1.25 0.51 3.28
C ALA A 80 2.68 0.80 2.81
N LEU A 81 2.86 1.59 1.74
CA LEU A 81 4.16 2.02 1.24
C LEU A 81 4.84 3.03 2.19
N THR A 82 4.08 3.97 2.76
CA THR A 82 4.53 4.87 3.83
C THR A 82 5.00 4.02 5.02
N LYS A 83 4.18 3.05 5.45
CA LYS A 83 4.54 2.16 6.57
C LYS A 83 5.75 1.28 6.30
N ALA A 84 5.98 0.92 5.04
CA ALA A 84 7.14 0.15 4.59
C ALA A 84 8.41 1.01 4.41
N GLY A 85 8.31 2.34 4.53
CA GLY A 85 9.46 3.25 4.49
C GLY A 85 9.95 3.61 3.09
N ILE A 86 9.12 3.44 2.05
CA ILE A 86 9.48 3.86 0.69
C ILE A 86 9.74 5.37 0.62
N TRP A 87 8.96 6.14 1.36
CA TRP A 87 9.07 7.59 1.54
C TRP A 87 8.72 7.93 2.99
N SER A 88 8.88 9.19 3.38
CA SER A 88 8.57 9.65 4.74
C SER A 88 7.08 9.93 4.95
N ASP A 89 6.40 10.42 3.91
CA ASP A 89 4.98 10.81 3.95
C ASP A 89 4.37 10.61 2.55
N ASP A 90 3.07 10.31 2.49
CA ASP A 90 2.28 10.19 1.25
C ASP A 90 1.44 11.45 0.94
N ALA A 91 1.71 12.55 1.65
CA ALA A 91 1.12 13.87 1.44
C ALA A 91 1.62 14.58 0.17
#